data_AF-A0A7C6E1B6-F1
#
_entry.id   AF-A0A7C6E1B6-F1
#
_cell.length_a   1.000
_cell.length_b   1.000
_cell.length_c   1.000
_cell.angle_alpha   90.00
_cell.angle_beta   90.00
_cell.angle_gamma   90.00
#
_symmetry.space_group_name_H-M   'P 1'
#
loop_
_entity.id
_entity.type
_entity.pdbx_description
1 polymer ?
#
loop_
_entity_poly.entity_id
_entity_poly.type
_entity_poly.pdbx_seq_one_letter_code
_entity_poly.pdbx_strand_id
1 'polypeptide(L)'
;MVVGVAGYYGFKNAGDESILEAIARELKARGHQVLALSGDPKRTAEAHGIRAAHRLNPLALLQANLWLLGGGGLLQDATSSLSLLYYLSVLRAARFFRKRVVVFNQSLGPLSPWGERQVQRALRGIPLILRDQDSLDYAKRLGLPATLGADPALLLTPPPVKREEDLVLVIPRAGVEPEAIKNLYITANHLFHEGKQVLVLLLQPGYDDAIAKEFYLHRI
;
A
#
# COMPACT_ATOMS: atom_id res chain seq x y z
N MET A 1 -15.12 1.57 19.15
CA MET A 1 -15.92 1.11 17.98
C MET A 1 -15.09 0.17 17.12
N VAL A 2 -15.70 -0.49 16.12
CA VAL A 2 -14.97 -1.32 15.16
C VAL A 2 -14.68 -0.48 13.91
N VAL A 3 -13.40 -0.37 13.55
CA VAL A 3 -12.92 0.29 12.34
C VAL A 3 -12.46 -0.76 11.35
N GLY A 4 -13.09 -0.77 10.18
CA GLY A 4 -12.72 -1.61 9.06
C GLY A 4 -11.62 -0.97 8.23
N VAL A 5 -10.66 -1.76 7.75
CA VAL A 5 -9.61 -1.30 6.84
C VAL A 5 -9.61 -2.21 5.60
N ALA A 6 -9.76 -1.60 4.43
CA ALA A 6 -9.67 -2.28 3.15
C ALA A 6 -8.40 -1.83 2.44
N GLY A 7 -7.63 -2.79 1.94
CA GLY A 7 -6.39 -2.55 1.20
C GLY A 7 -5.85 -3.84 0.59
N TYR A 8 -4.65 -3.78 0.01
CA TYR A 8 -4.01 -4.93 -0.62
C TYR A 8 -3.30 -5.82 0.42
N TYR A 9 -4.05 -6.25 1.43
CA TYR A 9 -3.54 -7.05 2.55
C TYR A 9 -3.76 -8.55 2.34
N GLY A 10 -2.89 -9.37 2.92
CA GLY A 10 -2.88 -10.82 2.77
C GLY A 10 -2.24 -11.32 1.47
N PHE A 11 -1.54 -10.44 0.74
CA PHE A 11 -0.86 -10.77 -0.52
C PHE A 11 0.66 -10.90 -0.37
N LYS A 12 1.17 -10.88 0.87
CA LYS A 12 2.60 -10.97 1.20
C LYS A 12 3.42 -9.78 0.64
N ASN A 13 2.78 -8.64 0.40
CA ASN A 13 3.46 -7.40 0.04
C ASN A 13 3.92 -6.70 1.33
N ALA A 14 5.24 -6.68 1.58
CA ALA A 14 5.78 -6.13 2.82
C ALA A 14 5.38 -4.66 3.06
N GLY A 15 5.26 -3.86 1.99
CA GLY A 15 4.83 -2.47 2.08
C GLY A 15 3.37 -2.34 2.53
N ASP A 16 2.45 -3.06 1.90
CA ASP A 16 1.03 -3.01 2.25
C ASP A 16 0.75 -3.61 3.65
N GLU A 17 1.44 -4.69 4.03
CA GLU A 17 1.33 -5.23 5.40
C GLU A 17 1.89 -4.22 6.43
N SER A 18 2.96 -3.48 6.10
CA SER A 18 3.49 -2.42 6.97
C SER A 18 2.50 -1.25 7.14
N ILE A 19 1.82 -0.86 6.07
CA ILE A 19 0.74 0.14 6.12
C ILE A 19 -0.40 -0.35 7.02
N LEU A 20 -0.81 -1.62 6.89
CA LEU A 20 -1.84 -2.20 7.76
C LEU A 20 -1.40 -2.20 9.22
N GLU A 21 -0.17 -2.63 9.51
CA GLU A 21 0.39 -2.63 10.87
C GLU A 21 0.35 -1.24 11.48
N ALA A 22 0.81 -0.22 10.75
CA ALA A 22 0.80 1.15 11.22
C ALA A 22 -0.62 1.64 11.54
N ILE A 23 -1.56 1.46 10.62
CA ILE A 23 -2.96 1.85 10.82
C ILE A 23 -3.56 1.09 12.01
N ALA A 24 -3.32 -0.21 12.10
CA ALA A 24 -3.87 -1.06 13.15
C ALA A 24 -3.34 -0.65 14.53
N ARG A 25 -2.04 -0.40 14.64
CA ARG A 25 -1.38 0.04 15.88
C ARG A 25 -1.96 1.37 16.38
N GLU A 26 -2.10 2.36 15.50
CA GLU A 26 -2.66 3.67 15.87
C GLU A 26 -4.13 3.58 16.28
N LEU A 27 -4.94 2.78 15.57
CA LEU A 27 -6.34 2.56 15.92
C LEU A 27 -6.48 1.86 17.28
N LYS A 28 -5.66 0.83 17.53
CA LYS A 28 -5.61 0.13 18.82
C LYS A 28 -5.20 1.06 19.96
N ALA A 29 -4.17 1.89 19.75
CA ALA A 29 -3.72 2.87 20.74
C ALA A 29 -4.82 3.86 21.14
N ARG A 30 -5.76 4.15 20.22
CA ARG A 30 -6.95 4.98 20.47
C ARG A 30 -8.16 4.20 21.00
N GLY A 31 -7.99 2.93 21.39
CA GLY A 31 -9.05 2.08 21.94
C GLY A 31 -10.07 1.59 20.92
N HIS A 32 -9.68 1.47 19.65
CA HIS A 32 -10.54 0.92 18.59
C HIS A 32 -10.18 -0.53 18.26
N GLN A 33 -11.20 -1.32 17.91
CA GLN A 33 -10.98 -2.65 17.33
C GLN A 33 -10.83 -2.52 15.81
N VAL A 34 -9.93 -3.32 15.24
CA VAL A 34 -9.59 -3.27 13.82
C VAL A 34 -10.09 -4.53 13.12
N LEU A 35 -10.75 -4.36 11.97
CA LEU A 35 -11.16 -5.43 11.06
C LEU A 35 -10.55 -5.20 9.68
N ALA A 36 -9.62 -6.05 9.24
CA ALA A 36 -9.05 -5.97 7.90
C ALA A 36 -9.86 -6.80 6.87
N LEU A 37 -10.07 -6.27 5.67
CA LEU A 37 -10.35 -7.10 4.49
C LEU A 37 -9.03 -7.61 3.94
N SER A 38 -8.90 -8.93 3.82
CA SER A 38 -7.65 -9.58 3.43
C SER A 38 -7.86 -10.69 2.40
N GLY A 39 -6.85 -10.90 1.54
CA GLY A 39 -6.75 -12.09 0.68
C GLY A 39 -6.46 -13.38 1.45
N ASP A 40 -5.80 -13.28 2.61
CA ASP A 40 -5.54 -14.38 3.54
C ASP A 40 -5.86 -13.93 4.98
N PRO A 41 -7.14 -14.03 5.40
CA PRO A 41 -7.57 -13.54 6.71
C PRO A 41 -6.87 -14.23 7.87
N LYS A 42 -6.53 -15.52 7.74
CA LYS A 42 -5.86 -16.27 8.81
C LYS A 42 -4.48 -15.67 9.06
N ARG A 43 -3.67 -15.54 7.99
CA ARG A 43 -2.34 -14.95 8.08
C ARG A 43 -2.38 -13.50 8.56
N THR A 44 -3.29 -12.67 8.04
CA THR A 44 -3.41 -11.28 8.46
C THR A 44 -3.79 -11.16 9.93
N ALA A 45 -4.68 -12.01 10.43
CA ALA A 45 -5.06 -12.01 11.85
C ALA A 45 -3.89 -12.41 12.75
N GLU A 46 -3.13 -13.44 12.37
CA GLU A 46 -1.94 -13.91 13.10
C GLU A 46 -0.82 -12.85 13.10
N ALA A 47 -0.52 -12.25 11.95
CA ALA A 47 0.60 -11.31 11.80
C ALA A 47 0.38 -9.98 12.54
N HIS A 48 -0.85 -9.45 12.54
CA HIS A 48 -1.14 -8.11 13.09
C HIS A 48 -1.92 -8.15 14.42
N GLY A 49 -2.33 -9.34 14.87
CA GLY A 49 -3.17 -9.50 16.06
C GLY A 49 -4.48 -8.73 15.96
N ILE A 50 -5.14 -8.76 14.79
CA ILE A 50 -6.43 -8.08 14.53
C ILE A 50 -7.47 -9.07 14.02
N ARG A 51 -8.73 -8.62 13.95
CA ARG A 51 -9.74 -9.37 13.21
C ARG A 51 -9.50 -9.19 11.72
N ALA A 52 -9.69 -10.25 10.94
CA ALA A 52 -9.65 -10.18 9.50
C ALA A 52 -10.81 -10.98 8.89
N ALA A 53 -11.31 -10.53 7.76
CA ALA A 53 -12.33 -11.21 6.97
C ALA A 53 -11.90 -11.27 5.50
N HIS A 54 -12.38 -12.29 4.79
CA HIS A 54 -12.03 -12.45 3.39
C HIS A 54 -12.53 -11.26 2.57
N ARG A 55 -11.66 -10.69 1.74
CA ARG A 55 -11.93 -9.47 0.99
C ARG A 55 -13.12 -9.56 0.02
N LEU A 56 -13.49 -10.78 -0.39
CA LEU A 56 -14.65 -11.04 -1.25
C LEU A 56 -15.95 -11.28 -0.46
N ASN A 57 -15.93 -11.26 0.88
CA ASN A 57 -17.13 -11.42 1.69
C ASN A 57 -17.80 -10.05 1.92
N PRO A 58 -18.89 -9.71 1.21
CA PRO A 58 -19.54 -8.40 1.35
C PRO A 58 -20.17 -8.20 2.74
N LEU A 59 -20.55 -9.27 3.43
CA LEU A 59 -21.14 -9.19 4.78
C LEU A 59 -20.13 -8.73 5.82
N ALA A 60 -18.82 -8.84 5.55
CA ALA A 60 -17.78 -8.28 6.41
C ALA A 60 -17.95 -6.78 6.60
N LEU A 61 -18.49 -6.05 5.60
CA LEU A 61 -18.73 -4.61 5.67
C LEU A 61 -19.71 -4.21 6.78
N LEU A 62 -20.60 -5.13 7.18
CA LEU A 62 -21.56 -4.89 8.25
C LEU A 62 -20.93 -4.90 9.65
N GLN A 63 -19.78 -5.57 9.79
CA GLN A 63 -19.10 -5.79 11.08
C GLN A 63 -18.31 -4.57 11.58
N ALA A 64 -18.16 -3.53 10.76
CA ALA A 64 -17.50 -2.28 11.14
C ALA A 64 -18.47 -1.09 11.15
N ASN A 65 -18.13 -0.06 11.92
CA ASN A 65 -18.87 1.20 11.99
C ASN A 65 -18.38 2.22 10.94
N LEU A 66 -17.08 2.18 10.63
CA LEU A 66 -16.39 3.05 9.70
C LEU A 66 -15.39 2.21 8.89
N TRP A 67 -15.25 2.53 7.60
CA TRP A 67 -14.30 1.89 6.69
C TRP A 67 -13.25 2.88 6.20
N LEU A 68 -11.98 2.53 6.41
CA LEU A 68 -10.84 3.18 5.79
C LEU A 68 -10.47 2.39 4.53
N LEU A 69 -10.38 3.07 3.39
CA LEU A 69 -9.57 2.56 2.28
C LEU A 69 -8.12 2.93 2.60
N GLY A 70 -7.47 2.04 3.38
CA GLY A 70 -6.16 2.26 3.99
C GLY A 70 -5.06 2.21 2.95
N GLY A 71 -4.04 3.07 3.12
CA GLY A 71 -3.07 3.62 2.14
C GLY A 71 -2.51 2.74 1.00
N GLY A 72 -1.38 3.16 0.43
CA GLY A 72 -0.81 2.51 -0.76
C GLY A 72 -1.35 3.09 -2.06
N GLY A 73 -1.33 2.27 -3.12
CA GLY A 73 -1.65 2.69 -4.50
C GLY A 73 -2.90 2.01 -5.06
N LEU A 74 -4.02 2.05 -4.34
CA LEU A 74 -5.23 1.30 -4.71
C LEU A 74 -6.07 1.98 -5.80
N LEU A 75 -5.92 3.30 -5.96
CA LEU A 75 -6.74 4.13 -6.84
C LEU A 75 -6.03 4.42 -8.17
N GLN A 76 -5.69 3.37 -8.91
CA GLN A 76 -5.07 3.44 -10.25
C GLN A 76 -5.56 2.26 -11.10
N ASP A 77 -5.51 2.39 -12.43
CA ASP A 77 -5.90 1.32 -13.37
C ASP A 77 -4.80 0.93 -14.36
N ALA A 78 -3.57 1.41 -14.17
CA ALA A 78 -2.41 1.03 -14.97
C ALA A 78 -2.00 -0.44 -14.76
N THR A 79 -2.08 -0.96 -13.53
CA THR A 79 -1.78 -2.38 -13.27
C THR A 79 -3.00 -3.28 -13.43
N SER A 80 -4.19 -2.79 -13.08
CA SER A 80 -5.44 -3.56 -13.20
C SER A 80 -6.67 -2.70 -12.98
N SER A 81 -7.46 -2.51 -14.04
CA SER A 81 -8.78 -1.86 -13.94
C SER A 81 -9.77 -2.66 -13.09
N LEU A 82 -9.62 -3.99 -13.01
CA LEU A 82 -10.43 -4.85 -12.13
C LEU A 82 -10.11 -4.59 -10.65
N SER A 83 -8.84 -4.38 -10.32
CA SER A 83 -8.43 -4.01 -8.96
C SER A 83 -9.04 -2.66 -8.55
N LEU A 84 -8.98 -1.66 -9.44
CA LEU A 84 -9.64 -0.38 -9.22
C LEU A 84 -11.14 -0.56 -8.95
N LEU A 85 -11.85 -1.29 -9.83
CA LEU A 85 -13.28 -1.54 -9.67
C LEU A 85 -13.61 -2.27 -8.37
N TYR A 86 -12.78 -3.22 -7.96
CA TYR A 86 -12.95 -3.91 -6.70
C TYR A 86 -12.96 -2.90 -5.55
N TYR A 87 -11.93 -2.06 -5.39
CA TYR A 87 -11.88 -1.12 -4.27
C TYR A 87 -12.97 -0.06 -4.34
N LEU A 88 -13.29 0.45 -5.53
CA LEU A 88 -14.43 1.37 -5.70
C LEU A 88 -15.77 0.70 -5.36
N SER A 89 -15.93 -0.59 -5.65
CA SER A 89 -17.15 -1.33 -5.29
C SER A 89 -17.26 -1.56 -3.78
N VAL A 90 -16.15 -1.82 -3.09
CA VAL A 90 -16.08 -1.88 -1.62
C VAL A 90 -16.57 -0.55 -0.99
N LEU A 91 -16.09 0.60 -1.48
CA LEU A 91 -16.54 1.91 -1.00
C LEU A 91 -18.05 2.09 -1.19
N ARG A 92 -18.55 1.77 -2.40
CA ARG A 92 -19.98 1.89 -2.74
C ARG A 92 -20.84 0.97 -1.89
N ALA A 93 -20.43 -0.28 -1.67
CA ALA A 93 -21.14 -1.25 -0.84
C ALA A 93 -21.16 -0.82 0.63
N ALA A 94 -20.04 -0.32 1.17
CA ALA A 94 -20.00 0.21 2.53
C ALA A 94 -20.97 1.40 2.71
N ARG A 95 -21.00 2.32 1.74
CA ARG A 95 -21.96 3.44 1.74
C ARG A 95 -23.41 2.99 1.59
N PHE A 96 -23.67 1.97 0.77
CA PHE A 96 -24.99 1.37 0.62
C PHE A 96 -25.50 0.80 1.96
N PHE A 97 -24.62 0.15 2.72
CA PHE A 97 -24.89 -0.28 4.11
C PHE A 97 -24.85 0.85 5.14
N ARG A 98 -24.88 2.12 4.70
CA ARG A 98 -24.86 3.33 5.52
C ARG A 98 -23.66 3.41 6.47
N LYS A 99 -22.54 2.78 6.12
CA LYS A 99 -21.28 2.90 6.86
C LYS A 99 -20.58 4.20 6.51
N ARG A 100 -19.88 4.79 7.48
CA ARG A 100 -18.97 5.90 7.21
C ARG A 100 -17.75 5.37 6.45
N VAL A 101 -17.28 6.12 5.46
CA VAL A 101 -16.16 5.72 4.62
C VAL A 101 -15.20 6.89 4.50
N VAL A 102 -13.90 6.62 4.57
CA VAL A 102 -12.82 7.59 4.37
C VAL A 102 -11.77 6.95 3.46
N VAL A 103 -11.29 7.69 2.48
CA VAL A 103 -10.08 7.32 1.75
C VAL A 103 -8.89 7.88 2.53
N PHE A 104 -8.04 7.00 3.03
CA PHE A 104 -7.03 7.35 4.03
C PHE A 104 -5.61 7.14 3.49
N ASN A 105 -4.88 8.24 3.33
CA ASN A 105 -3.47 8.30 2.92
C ASN A 105 -3.16 7.41 1.69
N GLN A 106 -3.97 7.53 0.64
CA GLN A 106 -3.77 6.84 -0.63
C GLN A 106 -2.88 7.65 -1.58
N SER A 107 -2.21 6.98 -2.52
CA SER A 107 -1.87 7.61 -3.81
C SER A 107 -3.07 7.56 -4.75
N LEU A 108 -3.13 8.51 -5.67
CA LEU A 108 -4.12 8.59 -6.72
C LEU A 108 -3.42 8.55 -8.08
N GLY A 109 -3.76 7.54 -8.87
CA GLY A 109 -3.28 7.40 -10.24
C GLY A 109 -2.00 6.59 -10.42
N PRO A 110 -1.56 6.46 -11.68
CA PRO A 110 -2.18 7.01 -12.89
C PRO A 110 -3.55 6.37 -13.21
N LEU A 111 -4.46 7.15 -13.83
CA LEU A 111 -5.79 6.67 -14.25
C LEU A 111 -6.01 6.89 -15.75
N SER A 112 -6.66 5.94 -16.41
CA SER A 112 -7.24 6.14 -17.74
C SER A 112 -8.43 7.12 -17.67
N PRO A 113 -8.87 7.71 -18.81
CA PRO A 113 -10.07 8.54 -18.83
C PRO A 113 -11.34 7.81 -18.33
N TRP A 114 -11.37 6.48 -18.44
CA TRP A 114 -12.42 5.69 -17.85
C TRP A 114 -12.27 5.57 -16.33
N GLY A 115 -11.04 5.32 -15.84
CA GLY A 115 -10.72 5.24 -14.41
C GLY A 115 -11.02 6.54 -13.67
N GLU A 116 -10.65 7.69 -14.25
CA GLU A 116 -10.97 9.02 -13.73
C GLU A 116 -12.48 9.18 -13.48
N ARG A 117 -13.30 8.83 -14.47
CA ARG A 117 -14.77 8.89 -14.34
C ARG A 117 -15.31 7.97 -13.24
N GLN A 118 -14.70 6.79 -13.06
CA GLN A 118 -15.12 5.86 -12.00
C GLN A 118 -14.76 6.40 -10.62
N VAL A 119 -13.54 6.91 -10.46
CA VAL A 119 -13.03 7.49 -9.22
C VAL A 119 -13.84 8.74 -8.84
N GLN A 120 -14.04 9.68 -9.76
CA GLN A 120 -14.85 10.89 -9.53
C GLN A 120 -16.26 10.55 -9.02
N ARG A 121 -16.91 9.53 -9.60
CA ARG A 121 -18.24 9.08 -9.17
C ARG A 121 -18.22 8.41 -7.80
N ALA A 122 -17.26 7.54 -7.55
CA ALA A 122 -17.18 6.78 -6.31
C ALA A 122 -16.80 7.65 -5.10
N LEU A 123 -15.89 8.60 -5.29
CA LEU A 123 -15.33 9.42 -4.21
C LEU A 123 -16.13 10.68 -3.90
N ARG A 124 -17.17 10.99 -4.66
CA ARG A 124 -18.01 12.16 -4.43
C ARG A 124 -18.59 12.17 -3.01
N GLY A 125 -18.23 13.19 -2.23
CA GLY A 125 -18.68 13.36 -0.85
C GLY A 125 -18.05 12.37 0.15
N ILE A 126 -16.94 11.70 -0.22
CA ILE A 126 -16.13 10.90 0.69
C ILE A 126 -14.92 11.74 1.12
N PRO A 127 -14.60 11.84 2.42
CA PRO A 127 -13.34 12.44 2.85
C PRO A 127 -12.13 11.75 2.20
N LEU A 128 -11.29 12.54 1.55
CA LEU A 128 -10.15 12.07 0.77
C LEU A 128 -8.85 12.65 1.34
N ILE A 129 -7.99 11.77 1.83
CA ILE A 129 -6.67 12.11 2.36
C ILE A 129 -5.64 11.38 1.49
N LEU A 130 -4.70 12.14 0.91
CA LEU A 130 -3.73 11.64 -0.06
C LEU A 130 -2.32 11.75 0.51
N ARG A 131 -1.48 10.74 0.26
CA ARG A 131 -0.18 10.62 0.95
C ARG A 131 0.95 11.46 0.33
N ASP A 132 0.75 11.99 -0.87
CA ASP A 132 1.78 12.68 -1.64
C ASP A 132 1.19 13.87 -2.45
N GLN A 133 2.06 14.81 -2.79
CA GLN A 133 1.71 16.06 -3.47
C GLN A 133 1.19 15.82 -4.89
N ASP A 134 1.77 14.87 -5.62
CA ASP A 134 1.37 14.53 -7.00
C ASP A 134 -0.07 14.02 -7.04
N SER A 135 -0.43 13.15 -6.10
CA SER A 135 -1.79 12.66 -5.92
C SER A 135 -2.75 13.79 -5.57
N LEU A 136 -2.34 14.70 -4.69
CA LEU A 136 -3.15 15.87 -4.30
C LEU A 136 -3.44 16.76 -5.50
N ASP A 137 -2.43 17.07 -6.30
CA ASP A 137 -2.59 17.90 -7.48
C ASP A 137 -3.40 17.17 -8.57
N TYR A 138 -3.28 15.85 -8.67
CA TYR A 138 -4.14 15.07 -9.54
C TYR A 138 -5.61 15.12 -9.08
N ALA A 139 -5.89 14.98 -7.78
CA ALA A 139 -7.24 15.09 -7.25
C ALA A 139 -7.86 16.46 -7.52
N LYS A 140 -7.07 17.55 -7.42
CA LYS A 140 -7.50 18.91 -7.81
C LYS A 140 -7.93 18.97 -9.28
N ARG A 141 -7.13 18.39 -10.20
CA ARG A 141 -7.49 18.31 -11.63
C ARG A 141 -8.81 17.55 -11.86
N LEU A 142 -9.07 16.52 -11.05
CA LEU A 142 -10.32 15.76 -11.11
C LEU A 142 -11.50 16.43 -10.39
N GLY A 143 -11.32 17.61 -9.78
CA GLY A 143 -12.36 18.31 -9.02
C GLY A 143 -12.74 17.59 -7.72
N LEU A 144 -11.82 16.80 -7.16
CA LEU A 144 -12.02 16.08 -5.90
C LEU A 144 -11.36 16.85 -4.75
N PRO A 145 -12.13 17.37 -3.78
CA PRO A 145 -11.55 18.02 -2.61
C PRO A 145 -10.81 16.98 -1.77
N ALA A 146 -9.52 17.21 -1.56
CA ALA A 146 -8.64 16.32 -0.83
C ALA A 146 -7.72 17.11 0.10
N THR A 147 -7.18 16.41 1.09
CA THR A 147 -6.18 16.95 2.03
C THR A 147 -4.89 16.15 1.92
N LEU A 148 -3.77 16.82 2.16
CA LEU A 148 -2.46 16.17 2.21
C LEU A 148 -2.29 15.45 3.55
N GLY A 149 -1.87 14.19 3.47
CA GLY A 149 -1.42 13.37 4.58
C GLY A 149 -0.01 12.86 4.30
N ALA A 150 0.31 11.68 4.83
CA ALA A 150 1.60 11.01 4.63
C ALA A 150 1.41 9.50 4.63
N ASP A 151 2.37 8.75 4.10
CA ASP A 151 2.29 7.29 4.10
C ASP A 151 2.17 6.76 5.55
N PRO A 152 1.15 5.94 5.90
CA PRO A 152 0.99 5.43 7.25
C PRO A 152 2.21 4.63 7.73
N ALA A 153 2.97 3.99 6.83
CA ALA A 153 4.16 3.24 7.21
C ALA A 153 5.21 4.11 7.94
N LEU A 154 5.22 5.43 7.71
CA LEU A 154 6.10 6.38 8.41
C LEU A 154 5.80 6.51 9.91
N LEU A 155 4.65 6.01 10.38
CA LEU A 155 4.34 5.94 11.80
C LEU A 155 5.07 4.79 12.49
N LEU A 156 5.52 3.77 11.73
CA LEU A 156 6.23 2.64 12.31
C LEU A 156 7.54 3.10 12.95
N THR A 157 7.81 2.55 14.13
CA THR A 157 9.05 2.79 14.84
C THR A 157 10.02 1.69 14.43
N PRO A 158 11.22 2.03 13.92
CA PRO A 158 12.21 1.01 13.63
C PRO A 158 12.56 0.27 14.93
N PRO A 159 12.78 -1.06 14.88
CA PRO A 159 13.27 -1.79 16.03
C PRO A 159 14.61 -1.20 16.50
N PRO A 160 14.96 -1.31 17.79
CA PRO A 160 16.24 -0.84 18.30
C PRO A 160 17.36 -1.76 17.80
N VAL A 161 17.78 -1.55 16.56
CA VAL A 161 18.88 -2.28 15.92
C VAL A 161 20.08 -1.36 15.81
N LYS A 162 21.27 -1.92 16.02
CA LYS A 162 22.52 -1.18 15.79
C LYS A 162 22.59 -0.85 14.31
N ARG A 163 22.83 0.42 13.98
CA ARG A 163 23.07 0.82 12.60
C ARG A 163 24.38 0.20 12.12
N GLU A 164 24.33 -0.51 11.02
CA GLU A 164 25.53 -1.02 10.33
C GLU A 164 25.99 0.02 9.31
N GLU A 165 27.14 0.64 9.54
CA GLU A 165 27.61 1.79 8.75
C GLU A 165 28.09 1.41 7.35
N ASP A 166 28.52 0.16 7.17
CA ASP A 166 29.02 -0.36 5.90
C ASP A 166 28.01 -1.20 5.14
N LEU A 167 26.84 -1.46 5.72
CA LEU A 167 25.77 -2.21 5.08
C LEU A 167 24.95 -1.31 4.16
N VAL A 168 24.87 -1.69 2.89
CA VAL A 168 24.01 -1.08 1.88
C VAL A 168 22.99 -2.11 1.41
N LEU A 169 21.72 -1.80 1.57
CA LEU A 169 20.62 -2.58 1.00
C LEU A 169 20.25 -2.02 -0.37
N VAL A 170 20.34 -2.87 -1.38
CA VAL A 170 19.90 -2.59 -2.75
C VAL A 170 18.55 -3.27 -2.94
N ILE A 171 17.53 -2.47 -3.23
CA ILE A 171 16.14 -2.95 -3.35
C ILE A 171 15.69 -2.71 -4.79
N PRO A 172 15.96 -3.65 -5.70
CA PRO A 172 15.54 -3.52 -7.08
C PRO A 172 14.03 -3.85 -7.16
N ARG A 173 13.33 -3.22 -8.10
CA ARG A 173 11.87 -3.36 -8.26
C ARG A 173 11.49 -3.69 -9.69
N ALA A 174 10.65 -4.71 -9.88
CA ALA A 174 10.14 -5.03 -11.20
C ALA A 174 9.19 -3.92 -11.73
N GLY A 175 9.15 -3.75 -13.06
CA GLY A 175 8.31 -2.74 -13.72
C GLY A 175 8.88 -1.32 -13.70
N VAL A 176 10.11 -1.14 -13.22
CA VAL A 176 10.89 0.09 -13.39
C VAL A 176 11.66 0.02 -14.72
N GLU A 177 11.98 1.17 -15.31
CA GLU A 177 12.73 1.24 -16.57
C GLU A 177 14.06 0.47 -16.49
N PRO A 178 14.42 -0.32 -17.52
CA PRO A 178 15.64 -1.13 -17.50
C PRO A 178 16.92 -0.33 -17.23
N GLU A 179 17.00 0.91 -17.70
CA GLU A 179 18.18 1.77 -17.45
C GLU A 179 18.33 2.12 -15.97
N ALA A 180 17.23 2.33 -15.24
CA ALA A 180 17.28 2.57 -13.81
C ALA A 180 17.72 1.32 -13.03
N ILE A 181 17.29 0.12 -13.46
CA ILE A 181 17.75 -1.15 -12.88
C ILE A 181 19.24 -1.35 -13.12
N LYS A 182 19.71 -1.10 -14.35
CA LYS A 182 21.12 -1.14 -14.71
C LYS A 182 21.96 -0.14 -13.90
N ASN A 183 21.49 1.09 -13.73
CA ASN A 183 22.18 2.10 -12.92
C ASN A 183 22.27 1.69 -11.45
N LEU A 184 21.19 1.10 -10.90
CA LEU A 184 21.19 0.55 -9.55
C LEU A 184 22.22 -0.58 -9.40
N TYR A 185 22.31 -1.47 -10.38
CA TYR A 185 23.31 -2.53 -10.43
C TYR A 185 24.76 -2.00 -10.52
N ILE A 186 25.02 -0.99 -11.36
CA ILE A 186 26.35 -0.35 -11.46
C ILE A 186 26.72 0.27 -10.12
N THR A 187 25.78 0.98 -9.48
CA THR A 187 25.97 1.61 -8.17
C THR A 187 26.28 0.55 -7.10
N ALA A 188 25.55 -0.55 -7.09
CA ALA A 188 25.76 -1.66 -6.17
C ALA A 188 27.17 -2.27 -6.29
N ASN A 189 27.63 -2.54 -7.52
CA ASN A 189 29.00 -3.03 -7.76
C ASN A 189 30.06 -2.03 -7.33
N HIS A 190 29.85 -0.74 -7.61
CA HIS A 190 30.79 0.30 -7.22
C HIS A 190 30.97 0.34 -5.69
N LEU A 191 29.86 0.36 -4.94
CA LEU A 191 29.89 0.35 -3.48
C LEU A 191 30.54 -0.91 -2.91
N PHE A 192 30.30 -2.08 -3.52
CA PHE A 192 30.98 -3.32 -3.14
C PHE A 192 32.50 -3.19 -3.31
N HIS A 193 32.96 -2.63 -4.44
CA HIS A 193 34.39 -2.39 -4.68
C HIS A 193 35.02 -1.32 -3.77
N GLU A 194 34.21 -0.40 -3.23
CA GLU A 194 34.63 0.55 -2.19
C GLU A 194 34.67 -0.07 -0.78
N GLY A 195 34.39 -1.38 -0.65
CA GLY A 195 34.47 -2.11 0.61
C GLY A 195 33.17 -2.10 1.44
N LYS A 196 32.06 -1.65 0.87
CA LYS A 196 30.73 -1.77 1.50
C LYS A 196 30.21 -3.20 1.42
N GLN A 197 29.48 -3.61 2.45
CA GLN A 197 28.71 -4.84 2.42
C GLN A 197 27.39 -4.54 1.69
N VAL A 198 27.21 -5.10 0.50
CA VAL A 198 26.01 -4.86 -0.30
C VAL A 198 25.11 -6.10 -0.23
N LEU A 199 23.83 -5.91 0.12
CA LEU A 199 22.82 -6.96 0.11
C LEU A 199 21.67 -6.59 -0.82
N VAL A 200 21.23 -7.53 -1.63
CA VAL A 200 20.07 -7.37 -2.51
C VAL A 200 18.83 -7.91 -1.82
N LEU A 201 17.79 -7.08 -1.69
CA LEU A 201 16.54 -7.44 -1.05
C LEU A 201 15.36 -7.21 -2.00
N LEU A 202 14.54 -8.25 -2.20
CA LEU A 202 13.30 -8.17 -2.96
C LEU A 202 12.13 -7.92 -2.00
N LEU A 203 11.44 -6.79 -2.14
CA LEU A 203 10.34 -6.41 -1.24
C LEU A 203 8.99 -7.02 -1.64
N GLN A 204 8.83 -7.45 -2.90
CA GLN A 204 7.63 -8.12 -3.39
C GLN A 204 7.98 -9.49 -4.02
N PRO A 205 8.22 -10.53 -3.20
CA PRO A 205 8.56 -11.87 -3.68
C PRO A 205 7.54 -12.41 -4.70
N GLY A 206 8.03 -13.04 -5.76
CA GLY A 206 7.24 -13.50 -6.90
C GLY A 206 7.04 -12.44 -7.98
N TYR A 207 6.89 -11.16 -7.63
CA TYR A 207 6.83 -10.06 -8.60
C TYR A 207 8.23 -9.56 -8.98
N ASP A 208 9.06 -9.31 -7.97
CA ASP A 208 10.44 -8.85 -8.17
C ASP A 208 11.39 -10.00 -8.58
N ASP A 209 10.95 -11.26 -8.61
CA ASP A 209 11.81 -12.40 -9.01
C ASP A 209 12.31 -12.28 -10.45
N ALA A 210 11.57 -11.56 -11.31
CA ALA A 210 11.94 -11.34 -12.71
C ALA A 210 13.26 -10.57 -12.87
N ILE A 211 13.53 -9.62 -11.97
CA ILE A 211 14.72 -8.76 -12.01
C ILE A 211 15.86 -9.31 -11.14
N ALA A 212 15.59 -10.27 -10.25
CA ALA A 212 16.61 -10.85 -9.37
C ALA A 212 17.79 -11.43 -10.17
N LYS A 213 17.51 -11.97 -11.37
CA LYS A 213 18.49 -12.51 -12.32
C LYS A 213 19.58 -11.52 -12.74
N GLU A 214 19.26 -10.23 -12.79
CA GLU A 214 20.23 -9.20 -13.18
C GLU A 214 21.27 -8.95 -12.08
N PHE A 215 20.93 -9.26 -10.82
CA PHE A 215 21.80 -9.07 -9.67
C PHE A 215 22.56 -10.34 -9.24
N TYR A 216 22.26 -11.52 -9.81
CA TYR A 216 22.95 -12.78 -9.46
C TYR A 216 24.28 -13.00 -10.21
N LEU A 217 24.55 -12.27 -11.29
CA LEU A 217 25.57 -12.66 -12.27
C LEU A 217 27.01 -12.21 -11.94
N HIS A 218 27.20 -11.25 -11.05
CA HIS A 218 28.51 -10.67 -10.75
C HIS A 218 28.62 -10.43 -9.26
N ARG A 219 29.85 -10.43 -8.73
CA ARG A 219 30.21 -10.44 -7.30
C ARG A 219 29.62 -9.28 -6.49
N ILE A 220 28.33 -9.37 -6.24
CA ILE A 220 27.54 -8.79 -5.16
C ILE A 220 26.68 -9.93 -4.61
#